data_AF-A0A8J2ZN93-F1
#
_entry.id   AF-A0A8J2ZN93-F1
#
_cell.length_a   1.000
_cell.length_b   1.000
_cell.length_c   1.000
_cell.angle_alpha   90.00
_cell.angle_beta   90.00
_cell.angle_gamma   90.00
#
_symmetry.space_group_name_H-M   'P 1'
#
loop_
_entity.id
_entity.type
_entity.pdbx_description
1 polymer ?
#
loop_
_entity_poly.entity_id
_entity_poly.type
_entity_poly.pdbx_seq_one_letter_code
_entity_poly.pdbx_strand_id
1 'polypeptide(L)'
;MAQIVTYARPSRLFRYRRIDKETIDRELKAIEEGYIFCAGHTTLNDPMEGGHRLSTMLSKGRSSQAVKAKVEQAVGSMGIASFSEIKNHETMWAHYANNFKGICISYRTISLISGLASDIDIVKMNYSEDPPVLLRNSETPEERAKLSLSYKTLRWSQEREWRVFSINQGKQRY
;
A
#
# COMPACT_ATOMS: atom_id res chain seq x y z
N MET A 1 -10.49 -6.93 26.67
CA MET A 1 -9.41 -7.39 25.76
C MET A 1 -8.48 -6.22 25.50
N ALA A 2 -7.17 -6.43 25.47
CA ALA A 2 -6.21 -5.39 25.09
C ALA A 2 -6.40 -4.98 23.62
N GLN A 3 -6.06 -3.74 23.28
CA GLN A 3 -6.17 -3.18 21.93
C GLN A 3 -4.80 -2.75 21.42
N ILE A 4 -4.56 -2.94 20.12
CA ILE A 4 -3.39 -2.38 19.44
C ILE A 4 -3.71 -0.93 19.10
N VAL A 5 -2.89 0.01 19.58
CA VAL A 5 -3.06 1.45 19.33
C VAL A 5 -1.78 2.00 18.72
N THR A 6 -1.92 2.81 17.67
CA THR A 6 -0.78 3.46 17.00
C THR A 6 -0.73 4.94 17.38
N TYR A 7 0.23 5.29 18.24
CA TYR A 7 0.44 6.68 18.69
C TYR A 7 1.35 7.48 17.77
N ALA A 8 2.38 6.84 17.21
CA ALA A 8 3.32 7.51 16.33
C ALA A 8 2.74 7.66 14.92
N ARG A 9 2.61 8.90 14.46
CA ARG A 9 2.21 9.25 13.09
C ARG A 9 3.24 10.20 12.48
N PRO A 10 3.74 9.94 11.27
CA PRO A 10 4.70 10.84 10.64
C PRO A 10 4.00 12.17 10.30
N SER A 11 4.72 13.28 10.43
CA SER A 11 4.18 14.60 10.06
C SER A 11 4.04 14.76 8.54
N ARG A 12 4.87 14.05 7.78
CA ARG A 12 4.87 14.02 6.33
C ARG A 12 5.01 12.61 5.80
N LEU A 13 4.39 12.38 4.65
CA LEU A 13 4.55 11.20 3.83
C LEU A 13 5.07 11.61 2.46
N PHE A 14 5.93 10.79 1.90
CA PHE A 14 6.63 11.05 0.64
C PHE A 14 6.25 10.02 -0.40
N ARG A 15 6.08 10.47 -1.64
CA ARG A 15 5.77 9.58 -2.76
C ARG A 15 6.75 9.81 -3.89
N TYR A 16 7.52 8.78 -4.20
CA TYR A 16 8.46 8.77 -5.32
C TYR A 16 7.72 8.44 -6.61
N ARG A 17 7.85 9.32 -7.60
CA ARG A 17 7.20 9.16 -8.89
C ARG A 17 8.23 9.19 -10.00
N ARG A 18 8.12 8.22 -10.90
CA ARG A 18 8.79 8.24 -12.19
C ARG A 18 8.20 9.39 -13.00
N ILE A 19 9.08 10.13 -13.69
CA ILE A 19 8.70 11.13 -14.67
C ILE A 19 9.39 10.75 -15.97
N ASP A 20 8.56 10.45 -16.95
CA ASP A 20 8.90 10.15 -18.35
C ASP A 20 7.72 10.58 -19.23
N LYS A 21 7.86 10.45 -20.55
CA LYS A 21 6.86 10.92 -21.53
C LYS A 21 5.47 10.32 -21.31
N GLU A 22 5.39 9.14 -20.70
CA GLU A 22 4.14 8.40 -20.49
C GLU A 22 3.47 8.75 -19.16
N THR A 23 4.26 9.10 -18.14
CA THR A 23 3.77 9.31 -16.77
C THR A 23 3.58 10.77 -16.40
N ILE A 24 4.31 11.69 -17.02
CA ILE A 24 4.37 13.10 -16.62
C ILE A 24 2.98 13.76 -16.55
N ASP A 25 2.14 13.58 -17.56
CA ASP A 25 0.81 14.20 -17.61
C ASP A 25 -0.10 13.72 -16.48
N ARG A 26 -0.02 12.44 -16.13
CA ARG A 26 -0.78 11.88 -15.01
C ARG A 26 -0.30 12.45 -13.68
N GLU A 27 1.01 12.50 -13.47
CA GLU A 27 1.58 12.99 -12.22
C GLU A 27 1.33 14.50 -12.01
N LEU A 28 1.40 15.31 -13.08
CA LEU A 28 1.04 16.72 -13.03
C LEU A 28 -0.44 16.92 -12.70
N LYS A 29 -1.34 16.23 -13.42
CA LYS A 29 -2.78 16.29 -13.11
C LYS A 29 -3.10 15.85 -11.69
N ALA A 30 -2.40 14.84 -11.16
CA ALA A 30 -2.58 14.39 -9.78
C ALA A 30 -2.25 15.48 -8.75
N ILE A 31 -1.22 16.28 -9.03
CA ILE A 31 -0.84 17.41 -8.19
C ILE A 31 -1.83 18.57 -8.34
N GLU A 32 -2.19 18.94 -9.57
CA GLU A 32 -3.09 20.05 -9.88
C GLU A 32 -4.52 19.82 -9.38
N GLU A 33 -5.06 18.61 -9.60
CA GLU A 33 -6.43 18.25 -9.24
C GLU A 33 -6.56 17.71 -7.80
N GLY A 34 -5.45 17.52 -7.08
CA GLY A 34 -5.48 16.98 -5.70
C GLY A 34 -5.97 15.54 -5.62
N TYR A 35 -5.36 14.62 -6.36
CA TYR A 35 -5.67 13.19 -6.22
C TYR A 35 -4.43 12.29 -6.18
N ILE A 36 -4.62 11.09 -5.64
CA ILE A 36 -3.66 10.00 -5.61
C ILE A 36 -4.20 8.89 -6.50
N PHE A 37 -3.42 8.50 -7.50
CA PHE A 37 -3.74 7.31 -8.28
C PHE A 37 -3.40 6.05 -7.47
N CYS A 38 -4.41 5.23 -7.19
CA CYS A 38 -4.30 3.92 -6.55
C CYS A 38 -4.32 2.84 -7.63
N ALA A 39 -3.21 2.12 -7.79
CA ALA A 39 -3.04 1.10 -8.81
C ALA A 39 -3.36 -0.31 -8.28
N GLY A 40 -3.57 -1.27 -9.18
CA GLY A 40 -3.72 -2.67 -8.78
C GLY A 40 -2.45 -3.26 -8.18
N HIS A 41 -2.60 -4.30 -7.35
CA HIS A 41 -1.48 -4.95 -6.65
C HIS A 41 -0.40 -5.52 -7.58
N THR A 42 -0.73 -5.84 -8.83
CA THR A 42 0.22 -6.36 -9.83
C THR A 42 1.31 -5.37 -10.22
N THR A 43 1.13 -4.09 -9.88
CA THR A 43 2.11 -3.03 -10.12
C THR A 43 3.10 -2.84 -8.96
N LEU A 44 2.92 -3.58 -7.85
CA LEU A 44 3.85 -3.58 -6.73
C LEU A 44 5.17 -4.25 -7.15
N ASN A 45 6.27 -3.76 -6.58
CA ASN A 45 7.61 -4.13 -7.02
C ASN A 45 8.24 -5.27 -6.20
N ASP A 46 7.65 -5.66 -5.06
CA ASP A 46 8.11 -6.82 -4.30
C ASP A 46 7.44 -8.08 -4.89
N PRO A 47 8.20 -9.01 -5.49
CA PRO A 47 7.64 -10.24 -6.06
C PRO A 47 6.94 -11.14 -5.03
N MET A 48 7.23 -10.96 -3.74
CA MET A 48 6.61 -11.71 -2.64
C MET A 48 5.35 -11.02 -2.10
N GLU A 49 5.06 -9.79 -2.52
CA GLU A 49 3.84 -9.09 -2.15
C GLU A 49 2.67 -9.53 -3.03
N GLY A 50 1.52 -9.80 -2.40
CA GLY A 50 0.32 -10.33 -3.06
C GLY A 50 0.17 -11.83 -2.88
N GLY A 51 0.06 -12.56 -4.00
CA GLY A 51 -0.45 -13.94 -4.05
C GLY A 51 0.34 -14.97 -3.22
N HIS A 52 1.66 -14.83 -3.08
CA HIS A 52 2.47 -15.80 -2.34
C HIS A 52 2.25 -15.71 -0.81
N ARG A 53 2.23 -14.50 -0.25
CA ARG A 53 1.91 -14.31 1.18
C ARG A 53 0.45 -14.63 1.46
N LEU A 54 -0.44 -14.27 0.55
CA LEU A 54 -1.86 -14.58 0.68
C LEU A 54 -2.11 -16.09 0.72
N SER A 55 -1.54 -16.84 -0.23
CA SER A 55 -1.70 -18.29 -0.30
C SER A 55 -1.15 -18.98 0.95
N THR A 56 0.00 -18.52 1.46
CA THR A 56 0.60 -19.01 2.71
C THR A 56 -0.27 -18.71 3.92
N MET A 57 -0.84 -17.51 4.00
CA MET A 57 -1.73 -17.11 5.08
C MET A 57 -3.01 -17.95 5.09
N LEU A 58 -3.63 -18.12 3.91
CA LEU A 58 -4.87 -18.88 3.75
C LEU A 58 -4.68 -20.39 3.92
N SER A 59 -3.50 -20.92 3.56
CA SER A 59 -3.17 -22.34 3.78
C SER A 59 -2.94 -22.64 5.27
N LYS A 60 -2.17 -21.79 5.98
CA LYS A 60 -1.97 -21.90 7.44
C LYS A 60 -3.28 -21.72 8.20
N GLY A 61 -4.16 -20.82 7.75
CA GLY A 61 -5.48 -20.58 8.33
C GLY A 61 -6.53 -21.65 8.02
N ARG A 62 -6.20 -22.72 7.28
CA ARG A 62 -7.14 -23.77 6.84
C ARG A 62 -8.40 -23.22 6.14
N SER A 63 -8.27 -22.13 5.39
CA SER A 63 -9.41 -21.51 4.71
C SER A 63 -9.92 -22.38 3.56
N SER A 64 -11.24 -22.42 3.35
CA SER A 64 -11.86 -23.16 2.23
C SER A 64 -11.51 -22.52 0.89
N GLN A 65 -11.52 -23.31 -0.18
CA GLN A 65 -11.19 -22.83 -1.54
C GLN A 65 -12.07 -21.65 -1.98
N ALA A 66 -13.36 -21.66 -1.59
CA ALA A 66 -14.28 -20.57 -1.88
C ALA A 66 -13.88 -19.25 -1.17
N VAL A 67 -13.38 -19.32 0.07
CA VAL A 67 -12.86 -18.14 0.77
C VAL A 67 -11.60 -17.63 0.08
N LYS A 68 -10.69 -18.53 -0.32
CA LYS A 68 -9.46 -18.13 -1.02
C LYS A 68 -9.75 -17.35 -2.30
N ALA A 69 -10.65 -17.87 -3.13
CA ALA A 69 -11.04 -17.22 -4.39
C ALA A 69 -11.63 -15.82 -4.16
N LYS A 70 -12.46 -15.63 -3.11
CA LYS A 70 -13.00 -14.31 -2.77
C LYS A 70 -11.93 -13.33 -2.32
N VAL A 71 -10.95 -13.78 -1.54
CA VAL A 71 -9.85 -12.91 -1.08
C VAL A 71 -8.94 -12.54 -2.24
N GLU A 72 -8.62 -13.49 -3.12
CA GLU A 72 -7.85 -13.23 -4.36
C GLU A 72 -8.56 -12.23 -5.26
N GLN A 73 -9.89 -12.35 -5.41
CA GLN A 73 -10.70 -11.37 -6.14
C GLN A 73 -10.62 -9.98 -5.49
N ALA A 74 -10.73 -9.90 -4.16
CA ALA A 74 -10.62 -8.64 -3.44
C ALA A 74 -9.23 -7.99 -3.60
N VAL A 75 -8.15 -8.78 -3.56
CA VAL A 75 -6.78 -8.31 -3.86
C VAL A 75 -6.67 -7.81 -5.30
N GLY A 76 -7.34 -8.46 -6.26
CA GLY A 76 -7.37 -8.06 -7.66
C GLY A 76 -8.06 -6.72 -7.91
N SER A 77 -9.17 -6.45 -7.23
CA SER A 77 -9.97 -5.22 -7.44
C SER A 77 -9.45 -4.01 -6.67
N MET A 78 -8.75 -4.23 -5.55
CA MET A 78 -8.29 -3.17 -4.66
C MET A 78 -7.30 -2.21 -5.32
N GLY A 79 -7.47 -0.91 -5.04
CA GLY A 79 -6.48 0.11 -5.39
C GLY A 79 -5.48 0.32 -4.25
N ILE A 80 -4.22 0.49 -4.60
CA ILE A 80 -3.12 0.67 -3.66
C ILE A 80 -2.28 1.88 -4.07
N ALA A 81 -1.94 2.73 -3.12
CA ALA A 81 -0.91 3.75 -3.29
C ALA A 81 0.09 3.70 -2.13
N SER A 82 1.37 3.58 -2.47
CA SER A 82 2.48 3.52 -1.51
C SER A 82 3.12 4.88 -1.28
N PHE A 83 3.48 5.12 -0.02
CA PHE A 83 4.19 6.28 0.49
C PHE A 83 5.35 5.83 1.39
N SER A 84 6.27 6.74 1.70
CA SER A 84 7.38 6.50 2.62
C SER A 84 7.48 7.62 3.65
N GLU A 85 8.01 7.31 4.83
CA GLU A 85 8.41 8.32 5.82
C GLU A 85 9.72 9.05 5.43
N ILE A 86 10.46 8.55 4.43
CA ILE A 86 11.79 9.05 4.05
C ILE A 86 11.72 9.70 2.65
N LYS A 87 12.30 10.91 2.53
CA LYS A 87 12.41 11.64 1.24
C LYS A 87 13.72 11.43 0.50
N ASN A 88 14.79 11.09 1.21
CA ASN A 88 16.15 10.99 0.67
C ASN A 88 16.71 9.59 0.94
N HIS A 89 16.27 8.61 0.16
CA HIS A 89 16.81 7.26 0.19
C HIS A 89 17.26 6.87 -1.22
N GLU A 90 18.55 6.59 -1.39
CA GLU A 90 19.18 6.37 -2.71
C GLU A 90 18.51 5.22 -3.48
N THR A 91 18.32 4.08 -2.80
CA THR A 91 17.63 2.92 -3.38
C THR A 91 16.20 3.24 -3.85
N MET A 92 15.48 4.09 -3.12
CA MET A 92 14.13 4.50 -3.51
C MET A 92 14.13 5.44 -4.71
N TRP A 93 15.08 6.39 -4.75
CA TRP A 93 15.27 7.24 -5.92
C TRP A 93 15.67 6.44 -7.17
N ALA A 94 16.49 5.39 -6.99
CA ALA A 94 16.87 4.49 -8.06
C ALA A 94 15.65 3.72 -8.60
N HIS A 95 14.92 3.02 -7.72
CA HIS A 95 13.82 2.13 -8.13
C HIS A 95 12.53 2.84 -8.52
N TYR A 96 12.14 3.89 -7.79
CA TYR A 96 10.80 4.48 -7.90
C TYR A 96 10.78 5.86 -8.54
N ALA A 97 11.92 6.54 -8.63
CA ALA A 97 12.04 7.84 -9.27
C ALA A 97 12.89 7.78 -10.55
N ASN A 98 12.66 6.75 -11.37
CA ASN A 98 13.24 6.61 -12.71
C ASN A 98 14.78 6.78 -12.73
N ASN A 99 15.49 6.05 -11.86
CA ASN A 99 16.94 6.20 -11.70
C ASN A 99 17.36 7.65 -11.44
N PHE A 100 16.81 8.26 -10.39
CA PHE A 100 17.09 9.66 -9.98
C PHE A 100 16.59 10.76 -10.94
N LYS A 101 15.80 10.43 -11.97
CA LYS A 101 15.25 11.40 -12.94
C LYS A 101 13.79 11.80 -12.68
N GLY A 102 13.18 11.19 -11.67
CA GLY A 102 11.80 11.44 -11.26
C GLY A 102 11.69 12.55 -10.23
N ILE A 103 10.59 12.49 -9.48
CA ILE A 103 10.28 13.46 -8.42
C ILE A 103 9.93 12.74 -7.12
N CYS A 104 10.02 13.47 -6.01
CA CYS A 104 9.53 13.05 -4.71
C CYS A 104 8.52 14.08 -4.21
N ILE A 105 7.25 13.69 -4.11
CA ILE A 105 6.16 14.57 -3.70
C ILE A 105 5.98 14.44 -2.19
N SER A 106 5.92 15.58 -1.50
CA SER A 106 5.74 15.64 -0.05
C SER A 106 4.30 15.98 0.31
N TYR A 107 3.68 15.14 1.12
CA TYR A 107 2.33 15.33 1.64
C TYR A 107 2.41 15.64 3.13
N ARG A 108 1.63 16.62 3.60
CA ARG A 108 1.33 16.75 5.03
C ARG A 108 0.36 15.63 5.40
N THR A 109 0.75 14.75 6.32
CA THR A 109 -0.05 13.55 6.63
C THR A 109 -1.45 13.90 7.10
N ILE A 110 -1.59 14.95 7.91
CA ILE A 110 -2.90 15.40 8.41
C ILE A 110 -3.79 15.88 7.25
N SER A 111 -3.26 16.72 6.36
CA SER A 111 -4.01 17.24 5.20
C SER A 111 -4.42 16.11 4.26
N LEU A 112 -3.52 15.16 4.02
CA LEU A 112 -3.80 13.98 3.20
C LEU A 112 -4.95 13.16 3.79
N ILE A 113 -4.87 12.81 5.08
CA ILE A 113 -5.91 12.00 5.73
C ILE A 113 -7.25 12.75 5.77
N SER A 114 -7.24 14.06 6.03
CA SER A 114 -8.48 14.83 6.12
C SER A 114 -9.23 14.97 4.80
N GLY A 115 -8.55 14.87 3.66
CA GLY A 115 -9.18 14.97 2.35
C GLY A 115 -9.58 13.64 1.73
N LEU A 116 -8.96 12.54 2.15
CA LEU A 116 -9.34 11.20 1.69
C LEU A 116 -10.76 10.85 2.16
N ALA A 117 -11.47 10.08 1.35
CA ALA A 117 -12.80 9.58 1.69
C ALA A 117 -12.75 8.65 2.91
N SER A 118 -13.85 8.57 3.65
CA SER A 118 -13.95 7.83 4.92
C SER A 118 -13.81 6.30 4.77
N ASP A 119 -14.00 5.77 3.57
CA ASP A 119 -13.85 4.36 3.23
C ASP A 119 -12.42 3.98 2.80
N ILE A 120 -11.51 4.96 2.78
CA ILE A 120 -10.09 4.78 2.48
C ILE A 120 -9.33 4.48 3.77
N ASP A 121 -8.56 3.39 3.75
CA ASP A 121 -7.63 3.08 4.83
C ASP A 121 -6.22 3.58 4.50
N ILE A 122 -5.54 4.13 5.51
CA ILE A 122 -4.09 4.36 5.46
C ILE A 122 -3.39 3.54 6.55
N VAL A 123 -2.47 2.68 6.14
CA VAL A 123 -1.87 1.66 7.01
C VAL A 123 -0.36 1.73 6.94
N LYS A 124 0.30 1.65 8.10
CA LYS A 124 1.75 1.47 8.18
C LYS A 124 2.09 0.02 7.89
N MET A 125 3.07 -0.20 7.00
CA MET A 125 3.50 -1.55 6.66
C MET A 125 4.12 -2.26 7.86
N ASN A 126 3.78 -3.53 8.02
CA ASN A 126 4.46 -4.43 8.94
C ASN A 126 5.54 -5.21 8.20
N TYR A 127 6.72 -5.32 8.80
CA TYR A 127 7.86 -6.01 8.21
C TYR A 127 8.15 -7.27 8.99
N SER A 128 8.08 -8.42 8.33
CA SER A 128 8.27 -9.73 8.95
C SER A 128 8.71 -10.73 7.90
N GLU A 129 9.59 -11.66 8.24
CA GLU A 129 9.88 -12.81 7.37
C GLU A 129 8.74 -13.83 7.38
N ASP A 130 8.01 -13.90 8.49
CA ASP A 130 6.85 -14.77 8.63
C ASP A 130 5.59 -14.16 7.99
N PRO A 131 4.70 -15.00 7.42
CA PRO A 131 3.37 -14.57 7.00
C PRO A 131 2.55 -14.15 8.24
N PRO A 132 1.60 -13.20 8.07
CA PRO A 132 0.74 -12.81 9.18
C PRO A 132 -0.09 -13.99 9.67
N VAL A 133 -0.38 -13.99 10.97
CA VAL A 133 -1.30 -14.93 11.58
C VAL A 133 -2.71 -14.36 11.46
N LEU A 134 -3.62 -15.14 10.89
CA LEU A 134 -5.06 -14.84 10.92
C LEU A 134 -5.55 -15.03 12.35
N LEU A 135 -5.72 -13.94 13.08
CA LEU A 135 -6.15 -13.98 14.48
C LEU A 135 -7.63 -14.35 14.62
N ARG A 136 -8.44 -14.11 13.56
CA ARG A 136 -9.89 -14.34 13.59
C ARG A 136 -10.42 -14.95 12.29
N ASN A 137 -11.36 -15.89 12.43
CA ASN A 137 -12.11 -16.43 11.28
C ASN A 137 -13.22 -15.48 10.79
N SER A 138 -13.54 -14.42 11.54
CA SER A 138 -14.62 -13.47 11.20
C SER A 138 -14.22 -12.37 10.24
N GLU A 139 -12.95 -12.28 9.83
CA GLU A 139 -12.48 -11.23 8.92
C GLU A 139 -13.08 -11.40 7.52
N THR A 140 -13.55 -10.30 6.94
CA THR A 140 -14.08 -10.28 5.56
C THR A 140 -12.97 -10.56 4.55
N PRO A 141 -13.31 -10.95 3.31
CA PRO A 141 -12.31 -11.12 2.26
C PRO A 141 -11.45 -9.88 2.02
N GLU A 142 -12.04 -8.68 2.13
CA GLU A 142 -11.37 -7.40 1.96
C GLU A 142 -10.41 -7.11 3.10
N GLU A 143 -10.78 -7.41 4.34
CA GLU A 143 -9.89 -7.26 5.51
C GLU A 143 -8.68 -8.21 5.39
N ARG A 144 -8.90 -9.46 4.95
CA ARG A 144 -7.82 -10.42 4.70
C ARG A 144 -6.91 -9.98 3.56
N ALA A 145 -7.48 -9.37 2.51
CA ALA A 145 -6.72 -8.79 1.42
C ALA A 145 -5.83 -7.64 1.93
N LYS A 146 -6.40 -6.68 2.66
CA LYS A 146 -5.66 -5.57 3.28
C LYS A 146 -4.58 -6.08 4.22
N LEU A 147 -4.87 -7.09 5.05
CA LEU A 147 -3.91 -7.72 5.93
C LEU A 147 -2.73 -8.32 5.15
N SER A 148 -3.02 -9.08 4.08
CA SER A 148 -1.96 -9.67 3.24
C SER A 148 -1.10 -8.61 2.57
N LEU A 149 -1.71 -7.53 2.12
CA LEU A 149 -1.05 -6.42 1.45
C LEU A 149 -0.42 -5.42 2.43
N SER A 150 -0.56 -5.63 3.75
CA SER A 150 0.07 -4.78 4.78
C SER A 150 1.35 -5.39 5.35
N TYR A 151 1.85 -6.49 4.75
CA TYR A 151 3.06 -7.19 5.18
C TYR A 151 4.09 -7.25 4.06
N LYS A 152 5.34 -6.97 4.43
CA LYS A 152 6.51 -7.02 3.54
C LYS A 152 7.67 -7.74 4.23
N THR A 153 8.63 -8.24 3.45
CA THR A 153 9.84 -8.84 4.04
C THR A 153 10.74 -7.78 4.69
N LEU A 154 11.57 -8.14 5.66
CA LEU A 154 12.45 -7.22 6.38
C LEU A 154 13.45 -6.51 5.44
N ARG A 155 13.75 -7.12 4.28
CA ARG A 155 14.62 -6.55 3.25
C ARG A 155 14.19 -5.16 2.79
N TRP A 156 12.90 -4.89 2.82
CA TRP A 156 12.32 -3.61 2.41
C TRP A 156 11.97 -2.69 3.59
N SER A 157 12.35 -3.05 4.81
CA SER A 157 12.05 -2.26 6.02
C SER A 157 12.58 -0.83 5.98
N GLN A 158 13.64 -0.59 5.21
CA GLN A 158 14.22 0.73 5.03
C GLN A 158 13.28 1.72 4.31
N GLU A 159 12.28 1.23 3.57
CA GLU A 159 11.32 2.09 2.88
C GLU A 159 10.36 2.79 3.83
N ARG A 160 10.16 2.26 5.05
CA ARG A 160 9.22 2.80 6.05
C ARG A 160 7.87 3.15 5.42
N GLU A 161 7.32 2.16 4.73
CA GLU A 161 6.22 2.32 3.80
C GLU A 161 4.88 2.49 4.52
N TRP A 162 4.04 3.34 3.96
CA TRP A 162 2.63 3.48 4.29
C TRP A 162 1.81 3.22 3.04
N ARG A 163 0.70 2.50 3.17
CA ARG A 163 -0.21 2.20 2.06
C ARG A 163 -1.56 2.85 2.26
N VAL A 164 -2.08 3.42 1.19
CA VAL A 164 -3.47 3.77 1.04
C VAL A 164 -4.17 2.62 0.32
N PHE A 165 -5.28 2.14 0.88
CA PHE A 165 -6.13 1.13 0.27
C PHE A 165 -7.48 1.74 -0.12
N SER A 166 -7.85 1.59 -1.39
CA SER A 166 -9.16 1.96 -1.92
C SER A 166 -9.91 0.73 -2.41
N ILE A 167 -11.25 0.76 -2.31
CA ILE A 167 -12.10 -0.35 -2.74
C ILE A 167 -11.83 -0.72 -4.21
N ASN A 168 -11.63 0.30 -5.05
CA ASN A 168 -11.35 0.14 -6.48
C ASN A 168 -10.06 0.87 -6.87
N GLN A 169 -9.41 0.38 -7.92
CA GLN A 169 -8.31 1.07 -8.58
C GLN A 169 -8.78 2.40 -9.20
N GLY A 170 -7.89 3.40 -9.25
CA GLY A 170 -8.18 4.69 -9.90
C GLY A 170 -7.80 5.90 -9.07
N LYS A 171 -8.41 7.05 -9.39
CA LYS A 171 -8.15 8.34 -8.73
C LYS A 171 -8.87 8.40 -7.38
N GLN A 172 -8.14 8.73 -6.32
CA GLN A 172 -8.68 9.04 -4.98
C GLN A 172 -8.34 10.48 -4.63
N ARG A 173 -9.36 11.34 -4.47
CA ARG A 173 -9.16 12.76 -4.14
C ARG A 173 -8.76 12.93 -2.68
N TYR A 174 -7.99 13.98 -2.39
CA TYR A 174 -7.58 14.40 -1.05
C TYR A 174 -7.44 15.92 -0.95
#